data_AF-A0A016WYT5-F1
#
_entry.id   AF-A0A016WYT5-F1
#
_cell.length_a   1.000
_cell.length_b   1.000
_cell.length_c   1.000
_cell.angle_alpha   90.00
_cell.angle_beta   90.00
_cell.angle_gamma   90.00
#
_symmetry.space_group_name_H-M   'P 1'
#
loop_
_entity.id
_entity.type
_entity.pdbx_description
1 polymer ?
#
loop_
_entity_poly.entity_id
_entity_poly.type
_entity_poly.pdbx_seq_one_letter_code
_entity_poly.pdbx_strand_id
1 'polypeptide(L)'
;MISALLIIFLLPGILAQPRQQDDEKASECLKKCVGPLAKVERSFSYLFNHYEEICDMLETGAFCARKCEKEDMEKFHQYTTFYRIHCVDYEEDLEPHLPCLRKAAKDADSVCKDKCHNKYKIEKKDEKEKQEKKGCLTLECSTVCYFQEFIEECPEAKDALLKLNVGQIHTIALTIHPISFERMTQECRNVHDTDHMKKRMLEGLDN
;
A
#
# COMPACT_ATOMS: atom_id res chain seq x y z
N MET A 1 -12.94 10.88 -16.48
CA MET A 1 -12.79 11.21 -15.06
C MET A 1 -12.02 10.07 -14.42
N ILE A 2 -10.71 10.19 -14.27
CA ILE A 2 -9.89 9.15 -13.64
C ILE A 2 -9.92 9.45 -12.14
N SER A 3 -10.62 8.61 -11.40
CA SER A 3 -10.88 8.76 -9.97
C SER A 3 -9.59 8.91 -9.18
N ALA A 4 -9.65 9.74 -8.14
CA ALA A 4 -8.67 9.90 -7.06
C ALA A 4 -8.40 8.61 -6.25
N LEU A 5 -8.74 7.43 -6.79
CA LEU A 5 -8.68 6.11 -6.18
C LEU A 5 -7.28 5.48 -6.23
N LEU A 6 -6.38 5.93 -7.12
CA LEU A 6 -5.05 5.32 -7.27
C LEU A 6 -4.04 5.72 -6.19
N ILE A 7 -4.29 6.82 -5.46
CA ILE A 7 -3.36 7.35 -4.43
C ILE A 7 -3.51 6.60 -3.08
N ILE A 8 -4.56 5.79 -2.91
CA ILE A 8 -5.01 5.37 -1.56
C ILE A 8 -4.52 3.97 -1.12
N PHE A 9 -3.90 3.17 -1.99
CA PHE A 9 -3.82 1.71 -1.78
C PHE A 9 -2.46 1.08 -1.46
N LEU A 10 -1.42 1.84 -1.08
CA LEU A 10 -0.08 1.23 -0.86
C LEU A 10 0.32 0.97 0.59
N LEU A 11 -0.45 1.44 1.58
CA LEU A 11 -0.05 1.24 2.98
C LEU A 11 -1.15 0.64 3.85
N PRO A 12 -0.76 -0.19 4.82
CA PRO A 12 -1.62 -0.53 5.93
C PRO A 12 -1.89 0.71 6.78
N GLY A 13 -3.14 1.17 6.74
CA GLY A 13 -3.65 2.19 7.67
C GLY A 13 -3.94 3.58 7.10
N ILE A 14 -3.81 3.82 5.79
CA ILE A 14 -4.45 5.00 5.15
C ILE A 14 -5.99 4.87 5.13
N LEU A 15 -6.53 3.68 5.42
CA LEU A 15 -7.96 3.37 5.33
C LEU A 15 -8.60 2.81 6.61
N ALA A 16 -8.21 3.29 7.79
CA ALA A 16 -9.00 3.06 9.01
C ALA A 16 -10.16 4.08 9.20
N GLN A 17 -10.59 4.76 8.13
CA GLN A 17 -11.86 5.49 8.10
C GLN A 17 -12.79 4.84 7.07
N PRO A 18 -14.09 4.68 7.42
CA PRO A 18 -15.05 4.07 6.52
C PRO A 18 -15.13 4.91 5.25
N ARG A 19 -14.82 4.30 4.11
CA ARG A 19 -15.22 4.78 2.78
C ARG A 19 -16.72 5.12 2.86
N GLN A 20 -17.05 6.40 2.89
CA GLN A 20 -18.33 6.88 2.38
C GLN A 20 -18.03 7.76 1.19
N GLN A 21 -18.79 7.51 0.11
CA GLN A 21 -18.80 8.20 -1.19
C GLN A 21 -17.75 7.73 -2.20
N ASP A 22 -17.80 6.44 -2.52
CA ASP A 22 -18.38 6.01 -3.81
C ASP A 22 -18.70 4.51 -3.71
N ASP A 23 -19.85 4.22 -3.08
CA ASP A 23 -20.59 2.99 -3.36
C ASP A 23 -21.20 3.12 -4.78
N GLU A 24 -20.36 3.16 -5.81
CA GLU A 24 -20.69 2.39 -6.99
C GLU A 24 -20.82 0.95 -6.47
N LYS A 25 -22.05 0.54 -6.17
CA LYS A 25 -22.36 -0.70 -5.43
C LYS A 25 -21.45 -1.82 -5.92
N ALA A 26 -20.42 -2.14 -5.15
CA ALA A 26 -19.55 -3.26 -5.48
C ALA A 26 -20.44 -4.47 -5.75
N SER A 27 -20.24 -5.11 -6.90
CA SER A 27 -21.12 -6.17 -7.37
C SER A 27 -21.17 -7.29 -6.33
N GLU A 28 -22.22 -8.11 -6.37
CA GLU A 28 -22.28 -9.29 -5.50
C GLU A 28 -21.11 -10.24 -5.74
N CYS A 29 -20.62 -10.32 -6.99
CA CYS A 29 -19.45 -11.12 -7.36
C CYS A 29 -18.19 -10.60 -6.66
N LEU A 30 -17.89 -9.31 -6.81
CA LEU A 30 -16.73 -8.68 -6.18
C LEU A 30 -16.78 -8.79 -4.66
N LYS A 31 -17.94 -8.50 -4.05
CA LYS A 31 -18.14 -8.62 -2.59
C LYS A 31 -17.87 -10.03 -2.10
N LYS A 32 -18.33 -11.05 -2.83
CA LYS A 32 -18.09 -12.46 -2.48
C LYS A 32 -16.61 -12.80 -2.56
N CYS A 33 -15.92 -12.40 -3.63
CA CYS A 33 -14.52 -12.78 -3.84
C CYS A 33 -13.55 -12.01 -2.93
N VAL A 34 -13.86 -10.76 -2.58
CA VAL A 34 -13.02 -9.93 -1.70
C VAL A 34 -13.36 -10.10 -0.22
N GLY A 35 -14.57 -10.58 0.09
CA GLY A 35 -15.15 -10.62 1.43
C GLY A 35 -14.27 -11.22 2.52
N PRO A 36 -13.55 -12.33 2.29
CA PRO A 36 -12.60 -12.88 3.25
C PRO A 36 -11.45 -11.90 3.57
N LEU A 37 -10.74 -11.44 2.54
CA LEU A 37 -9.63 -10.48 2.69
C LEU A 37 -10.08 -9.12 3.23
N ALA A 38 -11.34 -8.74 3.01
CA ALA A 38 -11.88 -7.46 3.48
C ALA A 38 -12.08 -7.40 5.00
N LYS A 39 -12.06 -8.55 5.68
CA LYS A 39 -12.16 -8.65 7.14
C LYS A 39 -10.79 -8.71 7.82
N VAL A 40 -9.73 -8.91 7.04
CA VAL A 40 -8.36 -9.02 7.53
C VAL A 40 -7.85 -7.65 7.96
N GLU A 41 -7.14 -7.60 9.09
CA GLU A 41 -6.47 -6.39 9.51
C GLU A 41 -5.36 -6.04 8.53
N ARG A 42 -5.41 -4.82 8.01
CA ARG A 42 -4.39 -4.33 7.11
C ARG A 42 -3.26 -3.67 7.91
N SER A 43 -2.31 -4.50 8.35
CA SER A 43 -1.05 -4.13 9.03
C SER A 43 0.08 -5.09 8.61
N PHE A 44 1.34 -4.65 8.66
CA PHE A 44 2.44 -5.54 8.30
C PHE A 44 2.61 -6.64 9.34
N SER A 45 2.38 -6.33 10.62
CA SER A 45 2.40 -7.29 11.71
C SER A 45 1.38 -8.40 11.46
N TYR A 46 0.14 -8.05 11.11
CA TYR A 46 -0.87 -9.07 10.80
C TYR A 46 -0.46 -9.86 9.55
N LEU A 47 -0.07 -9.18 8.48
CA LEU A 47 0.34 -9.82 7.23
C LEU A 47 1.46 -10.85 7.44
N PHE A 48 2.56 -10.47 8.06
CA PHE A 48 3.70 -11.37 8.20
C PHE A 48 3.47 -12.48 9.22
N ASN A 49 2.66 -12.25 10.26
CA ASN A 49 2.28 -13.31 11.21
C ASN A 49 1.29 -14.33 10.63
N HIS A 50 0.50 -13.92 9.65
CA HIS A 50 -0.52 -14.76 8.98
C HIS A 50 -0.23 -14.93 7.47
N TYR A 51 1.05 -14.92 7.09
CA TYR A 51 1.48 -14.81 5.69
C TYR A 51 0.85 -15.88 4.80
N GLU A 52 1.09 -17.15 5.10
CA GLU A 52 0.53 -18.31 4.35
C GLU A 52 -1.01 -18.22 4.23
N GLU A 53 -1.69 -17.98 5.36
CA GLU A 53 -3.15 -17.90 5.41
C GLU A 53 -3.68 -16.77 4.50
N ILE A 54 -3.01 -15.61 4.49
CA ILE A 54 -3.41 -14.47 3.65
C ILE A 54 -3.12 -14.74 2.18
N CYS A 55 -2.00 -15.38 1.86
CA CYS A 55 -1.65 -15.74 0.50
C CYS A 55 -2.63 -16.78 -0.06
N ASP A 56 -3.03 -17.78 0.73
CA ASP A 56 -4.08 -18.75 0.38
C ASP A 56 -5.46 -18.07 0.16
N MET A 57 -5.82 -17.13 1.04
CA MET A 57 -7.04 -16.33 0.88
C MET A 57 -7.01 -15.49 -0.40
N LEU A 58 -5.85 -14.92 -0.73
CA LEU A 58 -5.64 -14.14 -1.95
C LEU A 58 -5.79 -15.01 -3.20
N GLU A 59 -5.16 -16.19 -3.23
CA GLU A 59 -5.27 -17.12 -4.35
C GLU A 59 -6.73 -17.56 -4.55
N THR A 60 -7.41 -17.95 -3.46
CA THR A 60 -8.82 -18.34 -3.50
C THR A 60 -9.71 -17.20 -4.01
N GLY A 61 -9.46 -15.97 -3.53
CA GLY A 61 -10.16 -14.77 -3.98
C GLY A 61 -9.91 -14.48 -5.46
N ALA A 62 -8.68 -14.64 -5.93
CA ALA A 62 -8.32 -14.44 -7.34
C ALA A 62 -9.00 -15.49 -8.24
N PHE A 63 -9.03 -16.75 -7.82
CA PHE A 63 -9.75 -17.81 -8.54
C PHE A 63 -11.27 -17.55 -8.61
N CYS A 64 -11.85 -17.00 -7.54
CA CYS A 64 -13.23 -16.53 -7.53
C CYS A 64 -13.44 -15.37 -8.53
N ALA A 65 -12.57 -14.34 -8.47
CA ALA A 65 -12.71 -13.13 -9.26
C ALA A 65 -12.57 -13.37 -10.77
N ARG A 66 -11.82 -14.39 -11.21
CA ARG A 66 -11.73 -14.81 -12.63
C ARG A 66 -13.08 -15.17 -13.27
N LYS A 67 -14.11 -15.41 -12.45
CA LYS A 67 -15.49 -15.73 -12.90
C LYS A 67 -16.40 -14.50 -12.89
N CYS A 68 -15.91 -13.36 -12.43
CA CYS A 68 -16.64 -12.09 -12.43
C CYS A 68 -16.40 -11.33 -13.75
N GLU A 69 -17.15 -10.24 -13.93
CA GLU A 69 -16.94 -9.30 -15.04
C GLU A 69 -15.56 -8.65 -14.98
N LYS A 70 -15.05 -8.22 -16.14
CA LYS A 70 -13.71 -7.61 -16.26
C LYS A 70 -13.50 -6.44 -15.29
N GLU A 71 -14.50 -5.60 -15.12
CA GLU A 71 -14.45 -4.47 -14.19
C GLU A 71 -14.27 -4.91 -12.73
N ASP A 72 -14.95 -5.99 -12.32
CA ASP A 72 -14.80 -6.56 -10.97
C ASP A 72 -13.44 -7.22 -10.80
N MET A 73 -12.87 -7.83 -11.84
CA MET A 73 -11.51 -8.36 -11.80
C MET A 73 -10.49 -7.24 -11.58
N GLU A 74 -10.62 -6.12 -12.28
CA GLU A 74 -9.77 -4.95 -12.11
C GLU A 74 -9.93 -4.34 -10.70
N LYS A 75 -11.16 -4.20 -10.21
CA LYS A 75 -11.46 -3.74 -8.84
C LYS A 75 -10.91 -4.68 -7.77
N PHE A 76 -10.99 -6.00 -7.98
CA PHE A 76 -10.37 -7.00 -7.08
C PHE A 76 -8.85 -6.82 -7.04
N HIS A 77 -8.21 -6.75 -8.21
CA HIS A 77 -6.77 -6.55 -8.31
C HIS A 77 -6.30 -5.26 -7.61
N GLN A 78 -7.05 -4.16 -7.76
CA GLN A 78 -6.78 -2.92 -7.05
C GLN A 78 -6.92 -3.10 -5.54
N TYR A 79 -8.02 -3.69 -5.08
CA TYR A 79 -8.28 -3.90 -3.65
C TYR A 79 -7.21 -4.73 -2.96
N THR A 80 -6.76 -5.80 -3.62
CA THR A 80 -5.84 -6.78 -3.03
C THR A 80 -4.36 -6.44 -3.25
N THR A 81 -4.05 -5.26 -3.82
CA THR A 81 -2.68 -4.85 -4.14
C THR A 81 -1.72 -5.02 -2.97
N PHE A 82 -2.10 -4.61 -1.76
CA PHE A 82 -1.26 -4.78 -0.57
C PHE A 82 -0.87 -6.23 -0.30
N TYR A 83 -1.80 -7.18 -0.47
CA TYR A 83 -1.51 -8.59 -0.26
C TYR A 83 -0.74 -9.19 -1.43
N ARG A 84 -1.17 -8.90 -2.68
CA ARG A 84 -0.53 -9.41 -3.91
C ARG A 84 0.93 -9.04 -4.00
N ILE A 85 1.27 -7.81 -3.63
CA ILE A 85 2.66 -7.35 -3.59
C ILE A 85 3.56 -8.33 -2.82
N HIS A 86 3.10 -8.79 -1.65
CA HIS A 86 3.92 -9.57 -0.74
C HIS A 86 3.81 -11.06 -1.02
N CYS A 87 2.63 -11.53 -1.44
CA CYS A 87 2.32 -12.95 -1.68
C CYS A 87 2.56 -13.43 -3.11
N VAL A 88 2.78 -12.53 -4.08
CA VAL A 88 2.88 -12.90 -5.50
C VAL A 88 4.00 -12.13 -6.17
N ASP A 89 3.97 -10.79 -6.10
CA ASP A 89 4.86 -9.97 -6.93
C ASP A 89 6.32 -10.02 -6.43
N TYR A 90 6.54 -10.20 -5.13
CA TYR A 90 7.86 -10.21 -4.47
C TYR A 90 8.03 -11.34 -3.44
N GLU A 91 7.25 -12.42 -3.56
CA GLU A 91 7.30 -13.57 -2.64
C GLU A 91 8.73 -14.12 -2.52
N GLU A 92 9.37 -14.46 -3.64
CA GLU A 92 10.73 -15.04 -3.65
C GLU A 92 11.79 -14.12 -3.04
N ASP A 93 11.67 -12.80 -3.24
CA ASP A 93 12.61 -11.83 -2.66
C ASP A 93 12.36 -11.64 -1.15
N LEU A 94 11.13 -11.79 -0.66
CA LEU A 94 10.76 -11.52 0.73
C LEU A 94 10.83 -12.75 1.63
N GLU A 95 10.51 -13.94 1.11
CA GLU A 95 10.41 -15.20 1.86
C GLU A 95 11.63 -15.45 2.77
N PRO A 96 12.90 -15.27 2.29
CA PRO A 96 14.08 -15.47 3.12
C PRO A 96 14.15 -14.52 4.33
N HIS A 97 13.48 -13.37 4.26
CA HIS A 97 13.52 -12.32 5.27
C HIS A 97 12.30 -12.33 6.21
N LEU A 98 11.23 -13.06 5.86
CA LEU A 98 9.99 -13.12 6.65
C LEU A 98 10.21 -13.44 8.13
N PRO A 99 11.12 -14.36 8.54
CA PRO A 99 11.35 -14.63 9.96
C PRO A 99 11.82 -13.41 10.77
N CYS A 100 12.59 -12.51 10.15
CA CYS A 100 13.01 -11.26 10.78
C CYS A 100 11.91 -10.20 10.69
N LEU A 101 11.37 -9.98 9.49
CA LEU A 101 10.33 -8.97 9.25
C LEU A 101 9.11 -9.17 10.14
N ARG A 102 8.72 -10.43 10.40
CA ARG A 102 7.64 -10.79 11.33
C ARG A 102 7.88 -10.27 12.75
N LYS A 103 9.12 -10.33 13.24
CA LYS A 103 9.48 -9.84 14.58
C LYS A 103 9.48 -8.31 14.65
N ALA A 104 10.04 -7.68 13.62
CA ALA A 104 10.13 -6.21 13.52
C ALA A 104 8.76 -5.54 13.29
N ALA A 105 7.83 -6.21 12.62
CA ALA A 105 6.62 -5.58 12.10
C ALA A 105 5.68 -4.98 13.14
N LYS A 106 5.61 -5.57 14.35
CA LYS A 106 4.78 -5.03 15.41
C LYS A 106 5.25 -3.64 15.86
N ASP A 107 6.57 -3.49 16.03
CA ASP A 107 7.16 -2.23 16.48
C ASP A 107 7.12 -1.21 15.35
N ALA A 108 7.44 -1.63 14.11
CA ALA A 108 7.33 -0.79 12.92
C ALA A 108 5.89 -0.27 12.72
N ASP A 109 4.86 -1.12 12.84
CA ASP A 109 3.45 -0.70 12.75
C ASP A 109 3.10 0.35 13.81
N SER A 110 3.56 0.16 15.05
CA SER A 110 3.31 1.11 16.14
C SER A 110 3.98 2.46 15.87
N VAL A 111 5.28 2.45 15.57
CA VAL A 111 6.08 3.66 15.37
C VAL A 111 5.59 4.43 14.15
N CYS A 112 5.40 3.76 13.01
CA CYS A 112 5.06 4.43 11.76
C CYS A 112 3.63 4.97 11.74
N LYS A 113 2.68 4.25 12.35
CA LYS A 113 1.32 4.76 12.51
C LYS A 113 1.31 6.05 13.33
N ASP A 114 2.05 6.10 14.43
CA ASP A 114 2.12 7.29 15.27
C ASP A 114 2.86 8.45 14.59
N LYS A 115 3.99 8.16 13.95
CA LYS A 115 4.83 9.16 13.27
C LYS A 115 4.13 9.80 12.06
N CYS A 116 3.38 9.01 11.29
CA CYS A 116 2.86 9.44 10.00
C CYS A 116 1.36 9.76 10.02
N HIS A 117 0.51 8.92 10.61
CA HIS A 117 -0.94 9.15 10.54
C HIS A 117 -1.40 10.25 11.49
N ASN A 118 -0.78 10.38 12.67
CA ASN A 118 -1.13 11.46 13.59
C ASN A 118 -0.61 12.83 13.10
N LYS A 119 0.54 12.85 12.41
CA LYS A 119 1.16 14.08 11.88
C LYS A 119 0.35 14.73 10.76
N TYR A 120 -0.21 13.92 9.86
CA TYR A 120 -0.96 14.40 8.69
C TYR A 120 -2.46 14.09 8.77
N LYS A 121 -3.01 14.07 9.97
CA LYS A 121 -4.42 13.74 10.23
C LYS A 121 -5.36 14.52 9.30
N ILE A 122 -6.17 13.79 8.53
CA ILE A 122 -7.17 14.34 7.62
C ILE A 122 -8.44 14.64 8.42
N GLU A 123 -8.93 15.87 8.34
CA GLU A 123 -10.18 16.27 8.98
C GLU A 123 -11.31 16.31 7.97
N LYS A 124 -12.52 15.86 8.36
CA LYS A 124 -13.69 15.84 7.48
C LYS A 124 -14.07 17.20 6.90
N LYS A 125 -13.64 18.29 7.55
CA LYS A 125 -13.91 19.67 7.13
C LYS A 125 -12.80 20.25 6.25
N ASP A 126 -11.69 19.53 6.05
CA ASP A 126 -10.63 19.99 5.16
C ASP A 126 -11.15 20.06 3.72
N GLU A 127 -10.72 21.07 2.98
CA GLU A 127 -10.99 21.18 1.54
C GLU A 127 -10.38 20.00 0.79
N LYS A 128 -10.99 19.61 -0.34
CA LYS A 128 -10.60 18.43 -1.12
C LYS A 128 -9.10 18.41 -1.46
N GLU A 129 -8.56 19.53 -1.92
CA GLU A 129 -7.13 19.67 -2.24
C GLU A 129 -6.23 19.46 -1.01
N LYS A 130 -6.65 19.97 0.15
CA LYS A 130 -5.93 19.79 1.42
C LYS A 130 -5.98 18.33 1.90
N GLN A 131 -7.10 17.64 1.71
CA GLN A 131 -7.23 16.22 2.02
C GLN A 131 -6.30 15.38 1.13
N GLU A 132 -6.28 15.66 -0.19
CA GLU A 132 -5.41 14.99 -1.15
C GLU A 132 -3.93 15.18 -0.79
N LYS A 133 -3.51 16.42 -0.54
CA LYS A 133 -2.15 16.74 -0.11
C LYS A 133 -1.75 16.02 1.18
N LYS A 134 -2.60 16.02 2.20
CA LYS A 134 -2.34 15.28 3.45
C LYS A 134 -2.26 13.77 3.21
N GLY A 135 -3.09 13.22 2.32
CA GLY A 135 -3.04 11.82 1.92
C GLY A 135 -1.68 11.44 1.32
N CYS A 136 -1.19 12.22 0.36
CA CYS A 136 0.10 11.98 -0.27
C CYS A 136 1.28 12.15 0.69
N LEU A 137 1.24 13.15 1.59
CA LEU A 137 2.26 13.30 2.64
C LEU A 137 2.26 12.13 3.64
N THR A 138 1.07 11.61 3.97
CA THR A 138 0.95 10.43 4.83
C THR A 138 1.56 9.21 4.13
N LEU A 139 1.27 9.03 2.85
CA LEU A 139 1.81 7.95 2.02
C LEU A 139 3.33 8.01 1.94
N GLU A 140 3.90 9.16 1.59
CA GLU A 140 5.36 9.36 1.57
C GLU A 140 5.99 9.00 2.92
N CYS A 141 5.45 9.56 4.01
CA CYS A 141 5.97 9.34 5.36
C CYS A 141 5.95 7.87 5.74
N SER A 142 4.82 7.19 5.55
CA SER A 142 4.65 5.82 5.98
C SER A 142 5.50 4.87 5.14
N THR A 143 5.59 5.06 3.81
CA THR A 143 6.50 4.25 2.97
C THR A 143 7.95 4.37 3.42
N VAL A 144 8.42 5.59 3.67
CA VAL A 144 9.79 5.84 4.16
C VAL A 144 9.99 5.25 5.55
N CYS A 145 9.03 5.44 6.45
CA CYS A 145 9.11 4.96 7.82
C CYS A 145 9.20 3.43 7.86
N TYR A 146 8.25 2.71 7.23
CA TYR A 146 8.28 1.25 7.25
C TYR A 146 9.56 0.70 6.64
N PHE A 147 10.05 1.27 5.54
CA PHE A 147 11.33 0.88 4.98
C PHE A 147 12.46 1.04 6.01
N GLN A 148 12.58 2.21 6.64
CA GLN A 148 13.64 2.51 7.61
C GLN A 148 13.55 1.62 8.86
N GLU A 149 12.38 1.47 9.46
CA GLU A 149 12.20 0.62 10.66
C GLU A 149 12.52 -0.85 10.34
N PHE A 150 12.12 -1.35 9.16
CA PHE A 150 12.40 -2.73 8.79
C PHE A 150 13.88 -2.99 8.54
N ILE A 151 14.60 -2.10 7.88
CA ILE A 151 16.02 -2.34 7.59
C ILE A 151 16.92 -2.07 8.81
N GLU A 152 16.45 -1.28 9.78
CA GLU A 152 17.16 -1.09 11.04
C GLU A 152 17.18 -2.41 11.83
N GLU A 153 16.05 -3.10 11.92
CA GLU A 153 15.93 -4.38 12.61
C GLU A 153 16.36 -5.58 11.74
N CYS A 154 16.16 -5.50 10.42
CA CYS A 154 16.46 -6.55 9.44
C CYS A 154 17.33 -6.03 8.28
N PRO A 155 18.63 -5.72 8.50
CA PRO A 155 19.50 -5.13 7.49
C PRO A 155 19.63 -5.95 6.21
N GLU A 156 19.59 -7.29 6.32
CA GLU A 156 19.69 -8.19 5.16
C GLU A 156 18.49 -8.09 4.22
N ALA A 157 17.35 -7.57 4.69
CA ALA A 157 16.15 -7.37 3.87
C ALA A 157 16.21 -6.06 3.05
N LYS A 158 17.24 -5.23 3.21
CA LYS A 158 17.32 -3.88 2.62
C LYS A 158 17.11 -3.89 1.11
N ASP A 159 17.83 -4.74 0.39
CA ASP A 159 17.77 -4.77 -1.07
C ASP A 159 16.42 -5.30 -1.57
N ALA A 160 15.88 -6.34 -0.93
CA ALA A 160 14.56 -6.89 -1.24
C ALA A 160 13.45 -5.84 -1.02
N LEU A 161 13.45 -5.16 0.13
CA LEU A 161 12.48 -4.12 0.46
C LEU A 161 12.62 -2.89 -0.45
N LEU A 162 13.85 -2.50 -0.79
CA LEU A 162 14.10 -1.37 -1.69
C LEU A 162 13.59 -1.67 -3.09
N LYS A 163 13.91 -2.87 -3.62
CA LYS A 163 13.44 -3.36 -4.91
C LYS A 163 11.91 -3.40 -4.95
N LEU A 164 11.27 -3.92 -3.90
CA LEU A 164 9.81 -3.95 -3.75
C LEU A 164 9.19 -2.55 -3.82
N ASN A 165 9.66 -1.62 -2.99
CA ASN A 165 9.07 -0.27 -2.90
C ASN A 165 9.28 0.51 -4.20
N VAL A 166 10.52 0.52 -4.72
CA VAL A 166 10.88 1.19 -5.98
C VAL A 166 10.10 0.60 -7.16
N GLY A 167 10.02 -0.72 -7.25
CA GLY A 167 9.33 -1.41 -8.34
C GLY A 167 7.83 -1.12 -8.35
N GLN A 168 7.19 -1.04 -7.18
CA GLN A 168 5.77 -0.65 -7.07
C GLN A 168 5.52 0.79 -7.49
N ILE A 169 6.32 1.72 -6.96
CA ILE A 169 6.19 3.14 -7.27
C ILE A 169 6.34 3.34 -8.78
N HIS A 170 7.36 2.72 -9.37
CA HIS A 170 7.60 2.75 -10.81
C HIS A 170 6.41 2.18 -11.61
N THR A 171 5.93 0.99 -11.23
CA THR A 171 4.79 0.35 -11.92
C THR A 171 3.54 1.22 -11.88
N ILE A 172 3.25 1.83 -10.74
CA ILE A 172 2.08 2.70 -10.58
C ILE A 172 2.25 3.97 -11.41
N ALA A 173 3.42 4.59 -11.40
CA ALA A 173 3.71 5.77 -12.18
C ALA A 173 3.43 5.56 -13.69
N LEU A 174 3.76 4.37 -14.22
CA LEU A 174 3.49 4.01 -15.62
C LEU A 174 1.99 3.91 -15.96
N THR A 175 1.12 3.71 -14.97
CA THR A 175 -0.34 3.64 -15.17
C THR A 175 -1.02 5.01 -15.15
N ILE A 176 -0.31 6.07 -14.73
CA ILE A 176 -0.90 7.41 -14.59
C ILE A 176 -0.84 8.13 -15.93
N HIS A 177 -1.99 8.62 -16.40
CA HIS A 177 -2.05 9.44 -17.60
C HIS A 177 -1.26 10.76 -17.40
N PRO A 178 -0.40 11.21 -18.35
CA PRO A 178 0.45 12.38 -18.16
C PRO A 178 -0.30 13.66 -17.72
N ILE A 179 -1.43 13.96 -18.35
CA ILE A 179 -2.30 15.10 -17.97
C ILE A 179 -2.81 14.98 -16.53
N SER A 180 -3.11 13.76 -16.07
CA SER A 180 -3.53 13.56 -14.68
C SER A 180 -2.38 13.80 -13.73
N PHE A 181 -1.17 13.34 -14.06
CA PHE A 181 0.04 13.56 -13.27
C PHE A 181 0.39 15.05 -13.14
N GLU A 182 0.33 15.81 -14.23
CA GLU A 182 0.60 17.26 -14.23
C GLU A 182 -0.37 18.04 -13.35
N ARG A 183 -1.62 17.57 -13.24
CA ARG A 183 -2.67 18.20 -12.43
C ARG A 183 -2.61 17.85 -10.94
N MET A 184 -1.83 16.84 -10.56
CA MET A 184 -1.67 16.48 -9.15
C MET A 184 -0.99 17.60 -8.36
N THR A 185 -1.16 17.58 -7.04
CA THR A 185 -0.32 18.42 -6.16
C THR A 185 1.14 17.95 -6.21
N GLN A 186 2.09 18.79 -5.82
CA GLN A 186 3.50 18.39 -5.81
C GLN A 186 3.74 17.20 -4.89
N GLU A 187 3.08 17.17 -3.73
CA GLU A 187 3.17 16.08 -2.76
C GLU A 187 2.71 14.75 -3.38
N CYS A 188 1.68 14.77 -4.23
CA CYS A 188 1.22 13.58 -4.92
C CYS A 188 2.08 13.19 -6.12
N ARG A 189 2.73 14.15 -6.79
CA ARG A 189 3.76 13.81 -7.79
C ARG A 189 4.96 13.11 -7.14
N ASN A 190 5.38 13.59 -5.97
CA ASN A 190 6.53 13.05 -5.25
C ASN A 190 6.39 11.56 -4.91
N VAL A 191 5.20 11.11 -4.47
CA VAL A 191 4.98 9.68 -4.14
C VAL A 191 5.02 8.75 -5.35
N HIS A 192 4.89 9.31 -6.55
CA HIS A 192 4.98 8.59 -7.81
C HIS A 192 6.33 8.81 -8.53
N ASP A 193 7.17 9.70 -8.00
CA ASP A 193 8.53 9.92 -8.47
C ASP A 193 9.46 8.87 -7.83
N THR A 194 9.95 7.97 -8.67
CA THR A 194 10.78 6.84 -8.24
C THR A 194 12.11 7.30 -7.64
N ASP A 195 12.74 8.32 -8.22
CA ASP A 195 14.04 8.82 -7.77
C ASP A 195 13.89 9.59 -6.45
N HIS A 196 12.81 10.41 -6.35
CA HIS A 196 12.47 11.08 -5.09
C HIS A 196 12.27 10.06 -3.98
N MET A 197 11.36 9.10 -4.14
CA MET A 197 11.04 8.13 -3.09
C MET A 197 12.23 7.24 -2.73
N LYS A 198 13.02 6.80 -3.72
CA LYS A 198 14.25 6.04 -3.46
C LYS A 198 15.22 6.86 -2.60
N LYS A 199 15.44 8.13 -2.94
CA LYS A 199 16.30 9.03 -2.16
C LYS A 199 15.77 9.21 -0.74
N ARG A 200 14.46 9.41 -0.57
CA ARG A 200 13.83 9.56 0.77
C ARG A 200 14.00 8.31 1.63
N MET A 201 13.81 7.12 1.05
CA MET A 201 14.00 5.85 1.75
C MET A 201 15.46 5.65 2.21
N LEU A 202 16.42 6.08 1.40
CA LEU A 202 17.85 5.92 1.67
C LEU A 202 18.47 7.06 2.51
N GLU A 203 17.72 8.12 2.77
CA GLU A 203 18.21 9.29 3.50
C GLU A 203 18.66 8.91 4.92
N GLY A 204 19.92 9.23 5.26
CA GLY A 204 20.49 8.95 6.58
C GLY A 204 21.07 7.55 6.78
N LEU A 205 21.07 6.70 5.74
CA LEU A 205 21.64 5.34 5.79
C LEU A 205 23.05 5.25 5.20
N ASP A 206 23.53 6.31 4.55
CA ASP A 206 24.89 6.42 4.06
C ASP A 206 25.78 6.91 5.21
N ASN A 207 26.21 5.97 6.08
CA ASN A 207 27.34 6.13 7.00
C ASN A 207 28.41 5.09 6.69
#